data_AF-A0A833Z2X3-F1
#
_entry.id   AF-A0A833Z2X3-F1
#
_cell.length_a   1.000
_cell.length_b   1.000
_cell.length_c   1.000
_cell.angle_alpha   90.00
_cell.angle_beta   90.00
_cell.angle_gamma   90.00
#
_symmetry.space_group_name_H-M   'P 1'
#
loop_
_entity.id
_entity.type
_entity.pdbx_description
1 polymer ?
#
loop_
_entity_poly.entity_id
_entity_poly.type
_entity_poly.pdbx_seq_one_letter_code
_entity_poly.pdbx_strand_id
1 'polypeptide(L)'
;MAASTAAGKQRIPKVAKVKNKAPAEVQITAEQLLREAKERELELLPPPPQQKITDEEELNDYKLRKRKTFEDNIRKNRTVISNWIKYAQWEESLKEIQRARSIYERALDVDYRNITLWLKYAEMEMKNRQVNHARNIWDRAITTLPRVNQFWYKYTYMEEMLGNIAGARQVFERWMEWQPEEQAWHSYINFELRYKEVDRGRTIYERYILWMKSE
;
A
#
# COMPACT_ATOMS: atom_id res chain seq x y z
N MET A 1 -2.44 -49.41 72.01
CA MET A 1 -3.73 -49.43 71.31
C MET A 1 -4.50 -48.16 71.64
N ALA A 2 -4.67 -47.25 70.69
CA ALA A 2 -5.71 -46.22 70.73
C ALA A 2 -6.07 -45.90 69.27
N ALA A 3 -7.31 -46.21 68.91
CA ALA A 3 -7.79 -46.29 67.54
C ALA A 3 -8.07 -44.91 66.93
N SER A 4 -7.69 -44.78 65.67
CA SER A 4 -8.01 -43.72 64.72
C SER A 4 -9.52 -43.65 64.46
N THR A 5 -10.08 -42.43 64.45
CA THR A 5 -11.36 -42.14 63.77
C THR A 5 -11.24 -40.82 63.00
N ALA A 6 -10.76 -40.92 61.77
CA ALA A 6 -10.86 -39.86 60.78
C ALA A 6 -12.33 -39.71 60.32
N ALA A 7 -12.98 -38.62 60.72
CA ALA A 7 -14.32 -38.28 60.25
C ALA A 7 -14.25 -37.82 58.78
N GLY A 8 -14.62 -38.71 57.85
CA GLY A 8 -14.76 -38.39 56.44
C GLY A 8 -15.88 -37.38 56.19
N LYS A 9 -15.59 -36.25 55.55
CA LYS A 9 -16.60 -35.30 55.05
C LYS A 9 -17.49 -35.99 54.01
N GLN A 10 -18.70 -36.39 54.39
CA GLN A 10 -19.73 -36.85 53.44
C GLN A 10 -20.12 -35.69 52.51
N ARG A 11 -19.85 -35.85 51.21
CA ARG A 11 -20.37 -34.96 50.17
C ARG A 11 -21.86 -35.25 49.99
N ILE A 12 -22.69 -34.33 50.45
CA ILE A 12 -24.15 -34.39 50.28
C ILE A 12 -24.47 -34.37 48.77
N PRO A 13 -25.28 -35.32 48.25
CA PRO A 13 -25.64 -35.35 46.84
C PRO A 13 -26.52 -34.13 46.51
N LYS A 14 -26.15 -33.37 45.47
CA LYS A 14 -26.94 -32.21 45.03
C LYS A 14 -28.33 -32.67 44.57
N VAL A 15 -29.37 -32.37 45.35
CA VAL A 15 -30.77 -32.62 45.00
C VAL A 15 -31.11 -31.89 43.70
N ALA A 16 -31.68 -32.59 42.73
CA ALA A 16 -32.06 -32.01 41.45
C ALA A 16 -33.16 -30.96 41.66
N LYS A 17 -32.85 -29.69 41.38
CA LYS A 17 -33.83 -28.59 41.45
C LYS A 17 -34.91 -28.80 40.37
N VAL A 18 -36.18 -28.79 40.79
CA VAL A 18 -37.34 -28.79 39.89
C VAL A 18 -37.29 -27.52 39.04
N LYS A 19 -37.16 -27.64 37.72
CA LYS A 19 -37.12 -26.50 36.80
C LYS A 19 -38.55 -26.05 36.46
N ASN A 20 -38.81 -24.75 36.57
CA ASN A 20 -40.07 -24.16 36.13
C ASN A 20 -40.13 -24.21 34.58
N LYS A 21 -41.26 -24.67 34.02
CA LYS A 21 -41.52 -24.79 32.58
C LYS A 21 -42.50 -23.74 32.04
N ALA A 22 -42.82 -22.71 32.83
CA ALA A 22 -43.61 -21.58 32.36
C ALA A 22 -42.96 -20.90 31.14
N PRO A 23 -43.75 -20.32 30.22
CA PRO A 23 -43.20 -19.59 29.07
C PRO A 23 -42.36 -18.39 29.54
N ALA A 24 -41.18 -18.22 28.96
CA ALA A 24 -40.31 -17.07 29.26
C ALA A 24 -40.88 -15.79 28.63
N GLU A 25 -40.80 -14.67 29.36
CA GLU A 25 -41.27 -13.36 28.88
C GLU A 25 -40.41 -12.83 27.71
N VAL A 26 -39.09 -13.08 27.74
CA VAL A 26 -38.17 -12.74 26.66
C VAL A 26 -37.75 -14.00 25.94
N GLN A 27 -38.08 -14.07 24.65
CA GLN A 27 -37.63 -15.14 23.77
C GLN A 27 -36.21 -14.83 23.30
N ILE A 28 -35.31 -15.79 23.44
CA ILE A 28 -33.94 -15.65 22.95
C ILE A 28 -33.99 -15.53 21.42
N THR A 29 -33.54 -14.40 20.90
CA THR A 29 -33.48 -14.15 19.45
C THR A 29 -32.10 -14.51 18.90
N ALA A 30 -32.03 -14.79 17.60
CA ALA A 30 -30.76 -15.01 16.91
C ALA A 30 -29.84 -13.78 17.02
N GLU A 31 -30.40 -12.56 17.02
CA GLU A 31 -29.64 -11.33 17.19
C GLU A 31 -28.99 -11.23 18.57
N GLN A 32 -29.72 -11.60 19.63
CA GLN A 32 -29.19 -11.57 20.99
C GLN A 32 -28.01 -12.55 21.15
N LEU A 33 -28.11 -13.74 20.56
CA LEU A 33 -27.03 -14.73 20.56
C LEU A 33 -25.79 -14.21 19.80
N LEU A 34 -25.99 -13.60 18.63
CA LEU A 34 -24.90 -13.05 17.83
C LEU A 34 -24.23 -11.84 18.50
N ARG A 35 -25.01 -10.98 19.17
CA ARG A 35 -24.50 -9.83 19.92
C ARG A 35 -23.63 -10.28 21.10
N GLU A 36 -24.14 -11.21 21.91
CA GLU A 36 -23.39 -11.75 23.05
C GLU A 36 -22.14 -12.52 22.59
N ALA A 37 -22.23 -13.27 21.48
CA ALA A 37 -21.07 -13.93 20.89
C ALA A 37 -20.00 -12.92 20.44
N LYS A 38 -20.40 -11.80 19.83
CA LYS A 38 -19.50 -10.72 19.42
C LYS A 38 -18.85 -10.02 20.61
N GLU A 39 -19.64 -9.69 21.64
CA GLU A 39 -19.15 -9.00 22.86
C GLU A 39 -18.13 -9.82 23.65
N ARG A 40 -18.17 -11.15 23.55
CA ARG A 40 -17.18 -12.01 24.19
C ARG A 40 -15.79 -11.88 23.58
N GLU A 41 -15.65 -11.34 22.36
CA GLU A 41 -14.39 -11.02 21.67
C GLU A 41 -13.29 -12.10 21.85
N LEU A 42 -13.65 -13.39 21.86
CA LEU A 42 -12.77 -14.48 22.29
C LEU A 42 -11.51 -14.64 21.42
N GLU A 43 -11.56 -14.16 20.18
CA GLU A 43 -10.47 -14.23 19.20
C GLU A 43 -9.65 -12.93 19.12
N LEU A 44 -10.09 -11.85 19.78
CA LEU A 44 -9.36 -10.58 19.75
C LEU A 44 -8.15 -10.68 20.68
N LEU A 45 -6.96 -10.75 20.07
CA LEU A 45 -5.73 -10.66 20.85
C LEU A 45 -5.62 -9.27 21.49
N PRO A 46 -5.24 -9.18 22.77
CA PRO A 46 -5.00 -7.89 23.40
C PRO A 46 -3.87 -7.17 22.65
N PRO A 47 -3.92 -5.82 22.54
CA PRO A 47 -2.85 -5.07 21.91
C PRO A 47 -1.54 -5.25 22.70
N PRO A 48 -0.38 -5.21 22.03
CA PRO A 48 0.90 -5.29 22.70
C PRO A 48 1.08 -4.10 23.67
N PRO A 49 1.77 -4.31 24.82
CA PRO A 49 2.03 -3.23 25.77
C PRO A 49 2.89 -2.14 25.12
N GLN A 50 2.63 -0.87 25.47
CA GLN A 50 3.43 0.25 24.98
C GLN A 50 4.81 0.23 25.64
N GLN A 51 5.85 -0.04 24.84
CA GLN A 51 7.25 0.00 25.27
C GLN A 51 7.89 1.29 24.73
N LYS A 52 8.52 2.06 25.63
CA LYS A 52 9.32 3.23 25.23
C LYS A 52 10.70 2.73 24.87
N ILE A 53 11.16 3.01 23.65
CA ILE A 53 12.49 2.67 23.18
C ILE A 53 13.44 3.74 23.69
N THR A 54 14.36 3.39 24.59
CA THR A 54 15.32 4.35 25.16
C THR A 54 16.68 4.29 24.47
N ASP A 55 17.13 3.09 24.12
CA ASP A 55 18.49 2.87 23.65
C ASP A 55 18.55 2.49 22.16
N GLU A 56 19.69 2.76 21.52
CA GLU A 56 19.92 2.40 20.12
C GLU A 56 19.89 0.88 19.89
N GLU A 57 20.32 0.09 20.89
CA GLU A 57 20.27 -1.37 20.86
C GLU A 57 18.83 -1.87 20.83
N GLU A 58 17.94 -1.30 21.66
CA GLU A 58 16.51 -1.62 21.66
C GLU A 58 15.84 -1.24 20.34
N LEU A 59 16.21 -0.09 19.76
CA LEU A 59 15.73 0.33 18.45
C LEU A 59 16.17 -0.67 17.36
N ASN A 60 17.41 -1.15 17.43
CA ASN A 60 17.95 -2.12 16.48
C ASN A 60 17.27 -3.49 16.62
N ASP A 61 16.97 -3.95 17.84
CA ASP A 61 16.22 -5.18 18.06
C ASP A 61 14.77 -5.05 17.55
N TYR A 62 14.11 -3.91 17.81
CA TYR A 62 12.80 -3.61 17.23
C TYR A 62 12.84 -3.68 15.69
N LYS A 63 13.83 -3.03 15.07
CA LYS A 63 14.03 -3.07 13.61
C LYS A 63 14.26 -4.50 13.13
N LEU A 64 15.09 -5.28 13.81
CA LEU A 64 15.41 -6.66 13.44
C LEU A 64 14.16 -7.56 13.49
N ARG A 65 13.38 -7.49 14.57
CA ARG A 65 12.13 -8.25 14.71
C ARG A 65 11.14 -7.90 13.61
N LYS A 66 10.93 -6.61 13.34
CA LYS A 66 10.01 -6.13 12.29
C LYS A 66 10.47 -6.56 10.90
N ARG A 67 11.75 -6.40 10.57
CA ARG A 67 12.34 -6.84 9.30
C ARG A 67 12.18 -8.34 9.10
N LYS A 68 12.47 -9.14 10.13
CA LYS A 68 12.29 -10.58 10.09
C LYS A 68 10.85 -10.95 9.76
N THR A 69 9.86 -10.33 10.42
CA THR A 69 8.45 -10.57 10.13
C THR A 69 8.09 -10.23 8.68
N PHE A 70 8.58 -9.11 8.14
CA PHE A 70 8.34 -8.73 6.75
C PHE A 70 9.00 -9.70 5.75
N GLU A 71 10.27 -10.05 5.97
CA GLU A 71 10.99 -11.00 5.11
C GLU A 71 10.38 -12.40 5.17
N ASP A 72 9.94 -12.87 6.34
CA ASP A 72 9.24 -14.15 6.48
C ASP A 72 7.88 -14.12 5.75
N ASN A 73 7.16 -12.99 5.80
CA ASN A 73 5.92 -12.80 5.05
C ASN A 73 6.15 -12.78 3.53
N ILE A 74 7.22 -12.13 3.07
CA ILE A 74 7.63 -12.12 1.65
C ILE A 74 8.06 -13.52 1.22
N ARG A 75 8.78 -14.27 2.07
CA ARG A 75 9.20 -15.64 1.77
C ARG A 75 8.01 -16.58 1.64
N LYS A 76 6.99 -16.44 2.51
CA LYS A 76 5.74 -17.20 2.41
C LYS A 76 4.93 -16.81 1.17
N ASN A 77 4.79 -15.51 0.93
CA ASN A 77 3.91 -14.95 -0.10
C ASN A 77 4.68 -13.98 -1.02
N ARG A 78 5.53 -14.52 -1.90
CA ARG A 78 6.41 -13.73 -2.77
C ARG A 78 5.66 -12.85 -3.77
N THR A 79 4.53 -13.33 -4.28
CA THR A 79 3.73 -12.66 -5.33
C THR A 79 2.83 -11.55 -4.78
N VAL A 80 2.59 -11.51 -3.47
CA VAL A 80 1.68 -10.54 -2.85
C VAL A 80 2.39 -9.21 -2.66
N ILE A 81 2.21 -8.31 -3.60
CA ILE A 81 2.91 -7.00 -3.67
C ILE A 81 2.57 -6.09 -2.49
N SER A 82 1.42 -6.29 -1.84
CA SER A 82 1.07 -5.52 -0.63
C SER A 82 2.05 -5.75 0.52
N ASN A 83 2.68 -6.93 0.63
CA ASN A 83 3.71 -7.20 1.63
C ASN A 83 4.98 -6.40 1.35
N TRP A 84 5.38 -6.32 0.08
CA TRP A 84 6.52 -5.53 -0.38
C TRP A 84 6.30 -4.04 -0.14
N ILE A 85 5.14 -3.50 -0.53
CA ILE A 85 4.79 -2.09 -0.34
C ILE A 85 4.77 -1.74 1.15
N LYS A 86 4.13 -2.56 2.00
CA LYS A 86 4.10 -2.32 3.45
C LYS A 86 5.50 -2.34 4.06
N TYR A 87 6.37 -3.24 3.60
CA TYR A 87 7.75 -3.31 4.09
C TYR A 87 8.55 -2.07 3.67
N ALA A 88 8.46 -1.67 2.39
CA ALA A 88 9.15 -0.49 1.89
C ALA A 88 8.67 0.81 2.57
N GLN A 89 7.36 0.97 2.80
CA GLN A 89 6.79 2.10 3.55
C GLN A 89 7.26 2.15 5.01
N TRP A 90 7.47 1.00 5.64
CA TRP A 90 7.99 0.94 7.00
C TRP A 90 9.49 1.32 7.06
N GLU A 91 10.31 0.92 6.08
CA GLU A 91 11.70 1.42 6.01
C GLU A 91 11.76 2.92 5.63
N GLU A 92 10.83 3.40 4.80
CA GLU A 92 10.67 4.83 4.47
C GLU A 92 10.36 5.66 5.73
N SER A 93 9.46 5.19 6.60
CA SER A 93 9.11 5.92 7.83
C SER A 93 10.28 6.03 8.82
N LEU A 94 11.24 5.11 8.74
CA LEU A 94 12.50 5.13 9.48
C LEU A 94 13.60 5.97 8.80
N LYS A 95 13.30 6.60 7.66
CA LYS A 95 14.26 7.32 6.79
C LYS A 95 15.39 6.44 6.25
N GLU A 96 15.24 5.12 6.27
CA GLU A 96 16.20 4.16 5.68
C GLU A 96 15.90 3.94 4.18
N ILE A 97 15.97 5.03 3.42
CA ILE A 97 15.56 5.09 2.01
C ILE A 97 16.32 4.09 1.15
N GLN A 98 17.61 3.86 1.42
CA GLN A 98 18.42 2.91 0.64
C GLN A 98 17.91 1.46 0.75
N ARG A 99 17.37 1.08 1.92
CA ARG A 99 16.72 -0.23 2.06
C ARG A 99 15.38 -0.26 1.34
N ALA A 100 14.58 0.80 1.46
CA ALA A 100 13.33 0.93 0.73
C ALA A 100 13.54 0.78 -0.79
N ARG A 101 14.58 1.39 -1.35
CA ARG A 101 15.00 1.22 -2.77
C ARG A 101 15.26 -0.24 -3.10
N SER A 102 16.08 -0.93 -2.31
CA SER A 102 16.38 -2.35 -2.54
C SER A 102 15.11 -3.21 -2.48
N ILE A 103 14.17 -2.90 -1.60
CA ILE A 103 12.88 -3.61 -1.50
C ILE A 103 12.02 -3.37 -2.74
N TYR A 104 11.94 -2.13 -3.21
CA TYR A 104 11.19 -1.81 -4.44
C TYR A 104 11.80 -2.47 -5.68
N GLU A 105 13.13 -2.42 -5.85
CA GLU A 105 13.81 -3.10 -6.97
C GLU A 105 13.58 -4.62 -6.91
N ARG A 106 13.75 -5.25 -5.73
CA ARG A 106 13.43 -6.67 -5.54
C ARG A 106 11.96 -7.00 -5.84
N ALA A 107 11.05 -6.08 -5.54
CA ALA A 107 9.63 -6.26 -5.84
C ALA A 107 9.37 -6.12 -7.35
N LEU A 108 10.08 -5.22 -8.05
CA LEU A 108 10.01 -5.06 -9.51
C LEU A 108 10.58 -6.29 -10.23
N ASP A 109 11.62 -6.93 -9.68
CA ASP A 109 12.11 -8.22 -10.18
C ASP A 109 11.05 -9.32 -10.09
N VAL A 110 10.10 -9.22 -9.15
CA VAL A 110 8.99 -10.17 -9.02
C VAL A 110 7.86 -9.84 -9.99
N ASP A 111 7.41 -8.58 -10.01
CA ASP A 111 6.32 -8.13 -10.89
C ASP A 111 6.56 -6.70 -11.38
N TYR A 112 7.33 -6.60 -12.46
CA TYR A 112 7.61 -5.33 -13.13
C TYR A 112 6.38 -4.76 -13.87
N ARG A 113 5.31 -5.54 -14.07
CA ARG A 113 4.10 -5.07 -14.77
C ARG A 113 3.15 -4.35 -13.82
N ASN A 114 3.37 -4.47 -12.51
CA ASN A 114 2.49 -3.85 -11.54
C ASN A 114 2.66 -2.33 -11.49
N ILE A 115 1.64 -1.63 -11.98
CA ILE A 115 1.62 -0.17 -12.04
C ILE A 115 1.75 0.47 -10.65
N THR A 116 1.06 -0.08 -9.65
CA THR A 116 1.05 0.50 -8.30
C THR A 116 2.42 0.48 -7.64
N LEU A 117 3.25 -0.51 -7.98
CA LEU A 117 4.61 -0.63 -7.46
C LEU A 117 5.51 0.49 -7.97
N TRP A 118 5.50 0.73 -9.28
CA TRP A 118 6.21 1.87 -9.90
C TRP A 118 5.75 3.20 -9.31
N LEU A 119 4.43 3.38 -9.18
CA LEU A 119 3.86 4.61 -8.61
C LEU A 119 4.35 4.85 -7.19
N LYS A 120 4.31 3.83 -6.33
CA LYS A 120 4.76 3.95 -4.93
C LYS A 120 6.26 4.17 -4.83
N TYR A 121 7.04 3.54 -5.71
CA TYR A 121 8.49 3.71 -5.73
C TYR A 121 8.89 5.14 -6.12
N ALA A 122 8.33 5.66 -7.22
CA ALA A 122 8.58 7.02 -7.64
C ALA A 122 8.04 8.06 -6.63
N GLU A 123 6.85 7.83 -6.06
CA GLU A 123 6.27 8.68 -5.02
C GLU A 123 7.17 8.78 -3.79
N MET A 124 7.80 7.68 -3.37
CA MET A 124 8.73 7.64 -2.25
C MET A 124 9.98 8.50 -2.52
N GLU A 125 10.59 8.42 -3.70
CA GLU A 125 11.75 9.26 -4.05
C GLU A 125 11.37 10.75 -4.13
N MET A 126 10.19 11.06 -4.67
CA MET A 126 9.68 12.45 -4.71
C MET A 126 9.45 13.02 -3.31
N LYS A 127 8.85 12.25 -2.39
CA LYS A 127 8.63 12.67 -0.99
C LYS A 127 9.94 12.94 -0.27
N ASN A 128 10.96 12.14 -0.54
CA ASN A 128 12.29 12.29 0.06
C ASN A 128 13.19 13.30 -0.66
N ARG A 129 12.63 14.10 -1.59
CA ARG A 129 13.32 15.14 -2.38
C ARG A 129 14.45 14.61 -3.27
N GLN A 130 14.42 13.32 -3.63
CA GLN A 130 15.41 12.67 -4.48
C GLN A 130 14.99 12.74 -5.95
N VAL A 131 15.02 13.95 -6.51
CA VAL A 131 14.46 14.25 -7.84
C VAL A 131 15.12 13.45 -8.96
N ASN A 132 16.45 13.33 -8.96
CA ASN A 132 17.17 12.60 -10.02
C ASN A 132 16.85 11.10 -10.00
N HIS A 133 16.67 10.52 -8.81
CA HIS A 133 16.26 9.12 -8.69
C HIS A 133 14.82 8.94 -9.19
N ALA A 134 13.91 9.84 -8.81
CA ALA A 134 12.54 9.83 -9.32
C ALA A 134 12.49 9.92 -10.86
N ARG A 135 13.30 10.79 -11.48
CA ARG A 135 13.43 10.88 -12.95
C ARG A 135 13.85 9.56 -13.58
N ASN A 136 14.89 8.92 -13.05
CA ASN A 136 15.36 7.65 -13.57
C ASN A 136 14.30 6.54 -13.44
N ILE A 137 13.52 6.55 -12.35
CA ILE A 137 12.42 5.59 -12.16
C ILE A 137 11.31 5.85 -13.17
N TRP A 138 10.91 7.11 -13.38
CA TRP A 138 9.90 7.45 -14.37
C TRP A 138 10.33 7.11 -15.80
N ASP A 139 11.58 7.40 -16.16
CA ASP A 139 12.13 7.06 -17.47
C ASP A 139 12.17 5.54 -17.70
N ARG A 140 12.55 4.76 -16.67
CA ARG A 140 12.45 3.29 -16.71
C ARG A 140 11.00 2.82 -16.83
N ALA A 141 10.06 3.44 -16.11
CA ALA A 141 8.66 3.07 -16.12
C ALA A 141 8.03 3.28 -17.51
N ILE A 142 8.28 4.42 -18.17
CA ILE A 142 7.76 4.69 -19.52
C ILE A 142 8.44 3.82 -20.58
N THR A 143 9.72 3.49 -20.40
CA THR A 143 10.46 2.61 -21.32
C THR A 143 9.96 1.16 -21.24
N THR A 144 9.68 0.68 -20.02
CA THR A 144 9.23 -0.71 -19.81
C THR A 144 7.74 -0.90 -20.08
N LEU A 145 6.91 0.11 -19.77
CA LEU A 145 5.46 0.05 -19.88
C LEU A 145 4.91 1.31 -20.59
N PRO A 146 5.22 1.49 -21.90
CA PRO A 146 4.88 2.72 -22.63
C PRO A 146 3.38 2.91 -22.83
N ARG A 147 2.58 1.84 -22.78
CA ARG A 147 1.11 1.88 -22.93
C ARG A 147 0.39 2.37 -21.67
N VAL A 148 1.08 2.55 -20.54
CA VAL A 148 0.48 2.98 -19.29
C VAL A 148 0.51 4.51 -19.19
N ASN A 149 -0.60 5.15 -19.59
CA ASN A 149 -0.73 6.62 -19.59
C ASN A 149 -0.47 7.27 -18.22
N GLN A 150 -0.77 6.56 -17.12
CA GLN A 150 -0.56 7.07 -15.76
C GLN A 150 0.89 7.49 -15.48
N PHE A 151 1.87 6.80 -16.06
CA PHE A 151 3.28 7.14 -15.90
C PHE A 151 3.64 8.42 -16.64
N TRP A 152 3.16 8.56 -17.88
CA TRP A 152 3.36 9.77 -18.68
C TRP A 152 2.77 11.00 -18.00
N TYR A 153 1.51 10.94 -17.57
CA TYR A 153 0.86 12.06 -16.86
C TYR A 153 1.61 12.47 -15.59
N LYS A 154 2.07 11.50 -14.78
CA LYS A 154 2.79 11.82 -13.55
C LYS A 154 4.20 12.34 -13.81
N TYR A 155 4.86 11.83 -14.86
CA TYR A 155 6.21 12.25 -15.19
C TYR A 155 6.23 13.67 -15.77
N THR A 156 5.32 13.99 -16.71
CA THR A 156 5.19 15.36 -17.25
C THR A 156 4.78 16.35 -16.17
N TYR A 157 3.83 15.97 -15.30
CA TYR A 157 3.45 16.78 -14.15
C TYR A 157 4.62 17.03 -13.19
N MET A 158 5.45 16.01 -12.92
CA MET A 158 6.63 16.17 -12.08
C MET A 158 7.64 17.17 -12.70
N GLU A 159 7.95 17.05 -13.99
CA GLU A 159 8.85 18.00 -14.67
C GLU A 159 8.27 19.42 -14.70
N GLU A 160 6.96 19.57 -14.90
CA GLU A 160 6.26 20.87 -14.84
C GLU A 160 6.37 21.50 -13.44
N MET A 161 6.14 20.71 -12.37
CA MET A 161 6.27 21.19 -10.98
C MET A 161 7.71 21.57 -10.61
N LEU A 162 8.70 20.95 -11.25
CA LEU A 162 10.11 21.29 -11.08
C LEU A 162 10.54 22.51 -11.92
N GLY A 163 9.63 23.05 -12.76
CA GLY A 163 9.91 24.17 -13.66
C GLY A 163 10.71 23.79 -14.90
N ASN A 164 10.91 22.50 -15.17
CA ASN A 164 11.65 22.02 -16.33
C ASN A 164 10.72 21.87 -17.55
N ILE A 165 10.31 23.01 -18.11
CA ILE A 165 9.38 23.07 -19.24
C ILE A 165 9.95 22.34 -20.48
N ALA A 166 11.25 22.50 -20.74
CA ALA A 166 11.91 21.84 -21.85
C ALA A 166 11.93 20.30 -21.69
N GLY A 167 12.21 19.81 -20.47
CA GLY A 167 12.15 18.38 -20.16
C GLY A 167 10.73 17.83 -20.27
N ALA A 168 9.73 18.54 -19.74
CA ALA A 168 8.32 18.14 -19.88
C ALA A 168 7.91 18.01 -21.35
N ARG A 169 8.30 18.96 -22.21
CA ARG A 169 8.09 18.87 -23.68
C ARG A 169 8.76 17.65 -24.28
N GLN A 170 10.01 17.37 -23.93
CA GLN A 170 10.71 16.19 -24.43
C GLN A 170 9.98 14.89 -24.07
N VAL A 171 9.42 14.82 -22.86
CA VAL A 171 8.61 13.68 -22.43
C VAL A 171 7.29 13.61 -23.21
N PHE A 172 6.62 14.74 -23.44
CA PHE A 172 5.42 14.78 -24.28
C PHE A 172 5.70 14.33 -25.72
N GLU A 173 6.78 14.81 -26.35
CA GLU A 173 7.15 14.38 -27.71
C GLU A 173 7.40 12.86 -27.77
N ARG A 174 8.15 12.31 -26.81
CA ARG A 174 8.34 10.85 -26.68
C ARG A 174 7.02 10.11 -26.48
N TRP A 175 6.06 10.72 -25.79
CA TRP A 175 4.75 10.11 -25.60
C TRP A 175 3.94 10.09 -26.90
N MET A 176 4.00 11.17 -27.70
CA MET A 176 3.30 11.27 -28.98
C MET A 176 3.83 10.29 -30.04
N GLU A 177 5.09 9.86 -29.95
CA GLU A 177 5.64 8.79 -30.80
C GLU A 177 4.87 7.47 -30.68
N TRP A 178 4.28 7.20 -29.52
CA TRP A 178 3.49 5.99 -29.27
C TRP A 178 2.04 6.07 -29.75
N GLN A 179 1.64 7.21 -30.33
CA GLN A 179 0.27 7.52 -30.74
C GLN A 179 -0.74 7.18 -29.64
N PRO A 180 -0.72 7.94 -28.52
CA PRO A 180 -1.56 7.67 -27.37
C PRO A 180 -3.01 8.13 -27.61
N GLU A 181 -3.87 7.86 -26.63
CA GLU A 181 -5.29 8.26 -26.67
C GLU A 181 -5.50 9.76 -26.89
N GLU A 182 -6.69 10.14 -27.38
CA GLU A 182 -7.09 11.55 -27.59
C GLU A 182 -6.80 12.43 -26.36
N GLN A 183 -7.07 11.93 -25.15
CA GLN A 183 -6.84 12.68 -23.91
C GLN A 183 -5.37 13.07 -23.69
N ALA A 184 -4.43 12.25 -24.18
CA ALA A 184 -3.00 12.56 -24.11
C ALA A 184 -2.64 13.76 -25.00
N TRP A 185 -3.17 13.82 -26.22
CA TRP A 185 -3.00 14.95 -27.13
C TRP A 185 -3.58 16.23 -26.54
N HIS A 186 -4.81 16.18 -26.01
CA HIS A 186 -5.42 17.32 -25.32
C HIS A 186 -4.60 17.77 -24.11
N SER A 187 -3.99 16.85 -23.37
CA SER A 187 -3.13 17.21 -22.23
C SER A 187 -1.88 17.98 -22.66
N TYR A 188 -1.28 17.62 -23.80
CA TYR A 188 -0.10 18.32 -24.34
C TYR A 188 -0.47 19.70 -24.89
N ILE A 189 -1.60 19.80 -25.60
CA ILE A 189 -2.14 21.07 -26.07
C ILE A 189 -2.43 22.00 -24.89
N ASN A 190 -3.12 21.50 -23.86
CA ASN A 190 -3.42 22.25 -22.65
C ASN A 190 -2.14 22.70 -21.93
N PHE A 191 -1.06 21.91 -21.99
CA PHE A 191 0.24 22.30 -21.48
C PHE A 191 0.81 23.50 -22.24
N GLU A 192 0.85 23.48 -23.58
CA GLU A 192 1.36 24.64 -24.34
C GLU A 192 0.47 25.89 -24.20
N LEU A 193 -0.85 25.72 -24.09
CA LEU A 193 -1.78 26.81 -23.82
C LEU A 193 -1.54 27.48 -22.45
N ARG A 194 -1.18 26.72 -21.41
CA ARG A 194 -0.81 27.27 -20.09
C ARG A 194 0.39 28.21 -20.19
N TYR A 195 1.34 27.92 -21.08
CA TYR A 195 2.54 28.73 -21.30
C TYR A 195 2.39 29.78 -22.42
N LYS A 196 1.18 29.97 -22.96
CA LYS A 196 0.85 30.92 -24.03
C LYS A 196 1.56 30.66 -25.37
N GLU A 197 1.99 29.42 -25.60
CA GLU A 197 2.68 28.99 -26.81
C GLU A 197 1.66 28.52 -27.86
N VAL A 198 0.83 29.46 -28.33
CA VAL A 198 -0.33 29.18 -29.19
C VAL A 198 0.09 28.58 -30.53
N ASP A 199 1.22 29.01 -31.09
CA ASP A 199 1.71 28.49 -32.36
C ASP A 199 2.13 27.01 -32.26
N ARG A 200 2.79 26.63 -31.16
CA ARG A 200 3.11 25.21 -30.88
C ARG A 200 1.85 24.40 -30.64
N GLY A 201 0.91 24.94 -29.86
CA GLY A 201 -0.40 24.32 -29.66
C GLY A 201 -1.11 24.05 -30.99
N ARG A 202 -1.05 24.98 -31.95
CA ARG A 202 -1.59 24.80 -33.31
C ARG A 202 -0.88 23.66 -34.05
N THR A 203 0.45 23.62 -34.03
CA THR A 203 1.22 22.52 -34.66
C THR A 203 0.86 21.16 -34.07
N ILE A 204 0.64 21.07 -32.76
CA ILE A 204 0.22 19.83 -32.10
C ILE A 204 -1.21 19.46 -32.52
N TYR A 205 -2.13 20.42 -32.62
CA TYR A 205 -3.48 20.20 -33.15
C TYR A 205 -3.47 19.70 -34.60
N GLU A 206 -2.61 20.26 -35.46
CA GLU A 206 -2.46 19.79 -36.85
C GLU A 206 -1.99 18.33 -36.88
N ARG A 207 -0.98 17.98 -36.06
CA ARG A 207 -0.53 16.58 -35.90
C ARG A 207 -1.64 15.67 -35.40
N TYR A 208 -2.43 16.13 -34.43
CA TYR A 208 -3.57 15.39 -33.88
C TYR A 208 -4.66 15.12 -34.94
N ILE A 209 -5.01 16.13 -35.74
CA ILE A 209 -6.01 15.99 -36.81
C ILE A 209 -5.51 15.04 -37.91
N LEU A 210 -4.22 15.10 -38.26
CA LEU A 210 -3.62 14.18 -39.23
C LEU A 210 -3.66 12.74 -38.70
N TRP A 211 -3.35 12.53 -37.42
CA TRP A 211 -3.46 11.22 -36.78
C TRP A 211 -4.91 10.70 -36.81
N MET A 212 -5.90 11.51 -36.42
CA MET A 212 -7.32 11.09 -36.47
C MET A 212 -7.81 10.74 -37.88
N LYS A 213 -7.26 11.37 -38.92
CA LYS A 213 -7.62 11.08 -40.32
C LYS A 213 -6.97 9.80 -40.87
N SER A 214 -5.94 9.30 -40.20
CA SER A 214 -5.20 8.10 -40.60
C SER A 214 -5.72 6.80 -39.97
N GLU A 215 -6.64 6.91 -39.01
CA GLU A 215 -7.35 5.81 -38.34
C GLU A 215 -8.69 5.51 -39.06
#